data_AF-A0A9E0SFG6-F1
#
_entry.id   AF-A0A9E0SFG6-F1
#
_cell.length_a   1.000
_cell.length_b   1.000
_cell.length_c   1.000
_cell.angle_alpha   90.00
_cell.angle_beta   90.00
_cell.angle_gamma   90.00
#
_symmetry.space_group_name_H-M   'P 1'
#
loop_
_entity.id
_entity.type
_entity.pdbx_description
1 polymer ?
#
loop_
_entity_poly.entity_id
_entity_poly.type
_entity_poly.pdbx_seq_one_letter_code
_entity_poly.pdbx_strand_id
1 'polypeptide(L)'
;MLKTKSGRVVHMPTPEEDAAINADIAADPDARELDAEWFAKAKPASEALPPEMYATLVAKRPRGRPKADETKVFTAIRLDADLLEAFKATGKGWQTRVNAALRQFIAEHPISR
;
A
#
# COMPACT_ATOMS: atom_id res chain seq x y z
N MET A 1 -21.26 -7.43 -1.38
CA MET A 1 -20.61 -6.11 -1.23
C MET A 1 -19.23 -6.29 -0.60
N LEU A 2 -18.17 -5.80 -1.23
CA LEU A 2 -16.80 -5.88 -0.74
C LEU A 2 -16.33 -4.49 -0.33
N LYS A 3 -15.86 -4.30 0.91
CA LYS A 3 -15.28 -3.02 1.36
C LYS A 3 -13.76 -3.10 1.29
N THR A 4 -13.14 -2.18 0.55
CA THR A 4 -11.67 -2.10 0.50
C THR A 4 -11.12 -1.51 1.80
N LYS A 5 -9.82 -1.73 2.07
CA LYS A 5 -9.12 -1.08 3.20
C LYS A 5 -9.14 0.45 3.15
N SER A 6 -9.36 1.05 1.98
CA SER A 6 -9.54 2.49 1.80
C SER A 6 -10.97 2.97 2.05
N GLY A 7 -11.88 2.07 2.45
CA GLY A 7 -13.29 2.38 2.73
C GLY A 7 -14.20 2.40 1.51
N ARG A 8 -13.68 2.16 0.29
CA ARG A 8 -14.48 2.09 -0.94
C ARG A 8 -15.36 0.85 -0.91
N VAL A 9 -16.65 1.04 -1.17
CA VAL A 9 -17.60 -0.07 -1.34
C VAL A 9 -17.59 -0.50 -2.80
N VAL A 10 -17.40 -1.78 -3.04
CA VAL A 10 -17.45 -2.43 -4.35
C VAL A 10 -18.70 -3.31 -4.38
N HIS A 11 -19.59 -3.00 -5.31
CA HIS A 11 -20.72 -3.85 -5.64
C HIS A 11 -20.23 -4.88 -6.64
N MET A 12 -20.25 -6.14 -6.22
CA MET A 12 -19.98 -7.26 -7.12
C MET A 12 -21.31 -7.64 -7.76
N PRO A 13 -21.32 -8.02 -9.04
CA PRO A 13 -22.50 -8.60 -9.65
C PRO A 13 -22.96 -9.83 -8.86
N THR A 14 -24.26 -10.07 -8.88
CA THR A 14 -24.87 -11.32 -8.45
C THR A 14 -24.59 -12.43 -9.47
N PRO A 15 -24.74 -13.72 -9.10
CA PRO A 15 -24.56 -14.81 -10.06
C PRO A 15 -25.47 -14.72 -11.30
N GLU A 16 -26.69 -14.19 -11.13
CA GLU A 16 -27.63 -13.97 -12.23
C GLU A 16 -27.17 -12.85 -13.16
N GLU A 17 -26.68 -11.73 -12.59
CA GLU A 17 -26.09 -10.64 -13.36
C GLU A 17 -24.80 -11.08 -14.07
N ASP A 18 -23.92 -11.84 -13.41
CA ASP A 18 -22.72 -12.41 -14.04
C ASP A 18 -23.10 -13.33 -15.21
N ALA A 19 -24.13 -14.15 -15.06
CA ALA A 19 -24.61 -15.03 -16.14
C ALA A 19 -25.14 -14.22 -17.32
N ALA A 20 -25.90 -13.14 -17.07
CA ALA A 20 -26.37 -12.24 -18.11
C ALA A 20 -25.22 -11.52 -18.82
N ILE A 21 -24.24 -10.99 -18.08
CA ILE A 21 -23.04 -10.35 -18.62
C ILE A 21 -22.27 -11.31 -19.54
N ASN A 22 -22.08 -12.57 -19.11
CA ASN A 22 -21.38 -13.57 -19.92
C ASN A 22 -22.16 -13.95 -21.19
N ALA A 23 -23.49 -14.03 -21.11
CA ALA A 23 -24.33 -14.29 -22.28
C ALA A 23 -24.25 -13.16 -23.32
N ASP A 24 -24.29 -11.91 -22.85
CA ASP A 24 -24.16 -10.72 -23.71
C ASP A 24 -22.77 -10.66 -24.36
N ILE A 25 -21.70 -10.94 -23.61
CA ILE A 25 -20.33 -11.03 -24.17
C ILE A 25 -20.25 -12.11 -25.25
N ALA A 26 -20.86 -13.29 -25.04
CA ALA A 26 -20.83 -14.37 -26.01
C ALA A 26 -21.67 -14.10 -27.28
N ALA A 27 -22.69 -13.24 -27.17
CA ALA A 27 -23.54 -12.84 -28.30
C ALA A 27 -22.94 -11.68 -29.11
N ASP A 28 -21.98 -10.94 -28.55
CA ASP A 28 -21.34 -9.80 -29.19
C ASP A 28 -20.27 -10.24 -30.21
N PRO A 29 -20.45 -10.00 -31.52
CA PRO A 29 -19.46 -10.38 -32.53
C PRO A 29 -18.15 -9.59 -32.43
N ASP A 30 -18.12 -8.43 -31.78
CA ASP A 30 -16.91 -7.63 -31.57
C ASP A 30 -16.13 -8.06 -30.30
N ALA A 31 -16.75 -8.85 -29.43
CA ALA A 31 -16.12 -9.40 -28.24
C ALA A 31 -15.20 -10.58 -28.59
N ARG A 32 -14.01 -10.25 -29.08
CA ARG A 32 -12.96 -11.26 -29.35
C ARG A 32 -12.33 -11.79 -28.06
N GLU A 33 -12.11 -13.11 -28.01
CA GLU A 33 -11.33 -13.73 -26.95
C GLU A 33 -9.84 -13.34 -27.05
N LEU A 34 -9.22 -13.06 -25.90
CA LEU A 34 -7.79 -12.75 -25.80
C LEU A 34 -7.02 -14.04 -25.49
N ASP A 35 -6.81 -14.86 -26.51
CA ASP A 35 -6.13 -16.14 -26.39
C ASP A 35 -4.59 -16.03 -26.34
N ALA A 36 -3.91 -17.18 -26.26
CA ALA A 36 -2.46 -17.25 -26.19
C ALA A 36 -1.77 -16.66 -27.44
N GLU A 37 -2.37 -16.80 -28.62
CA GLU A 37 -1.81 -16.24 -29.86
C GLU A 37 -1.87 -14.72 -29.85
N TRP A 38 -2.93 -14.13 -29.29
CA TRP A 38 -3.02 -12.70 -29.09
C TRP A 38 -1.92 -12.20 -28.15
N PHE A 39 -1.74 -12.85 -26.99
CA PHE A 39 -0.70 -12.48 -26.03
C PHE A 39 0.71 -12.65 -26.57
N ALA A 40 0.95 -13.63 -27.45
CA ALA A 40 2.24 -13.80 -28.11
C ALA A 40 2.63 -12.60 -28.99
N LYS A 41 1.66 -11.83 -29.48
CA LYS A 41 1.86 -10.62 -30.29
C LYS A 41 1.82 -9.33 -29.47
N ALA A 42 1.46 -9.40 -28.19
CA ALA A 42 1.35 -8.23 -27.33
C ALA A 42 2.74 -7.65 -27.04
N LYS A 43 2.85 -6.32 -27.06
CA LYS A 43 4.08 -5.59 -26.75
C LYS A 43 3.95 -4.85 -25.42
N PRO A 44 5.05 -4.69 -24.66
CA PRO A 44 5.07 -3.81 -23.51
C PRO A 44 4.61 -2.40 -23.89
N ALA A 45 3.88 -1.74 -23.00
CA ALA A 45 3.40 -0.37 -23.23
C ALA A 45 4.54 0.64 -23.48
N SER A 46 5.74 0.37 -22.94
CA SER A 46 6.96 1.17 -23.21
C SER A 46 7.42 1.10 -24.66
N GLU A 47 7.10 0.03 -25.36
CA GLU A 47 7.47 -0.18 -26.77
C GLU A 47 6.33 0.20 -27.72
N ALA A 48 5.08 0.06 -27.27
CA ALA A 48 3.89 0.30 -28.08
C ALA A 48 3.42 1.77 -28.07
N LEU A 49 3.73 2.55 -27.03
CA LEU A 49 3.28 3.92 -26.87
C LEU A 49 4.39 4.94 -27.14
N PRO A 50 4.06 6.17 -27.59
CA PRO A 50 5.01 7.27 -27.64
C PRO A 50 5.67 7.53 -26.27
N PRO A 51 6.98 7.84 -26.21
CA PRO A 51 7.72 7.99 -24.95
C PRO A 51 7.08 8.98 -23.96
N GLU A 52 6.56 10.10 -24.45
CA GLU A 52 5.92 11.12 -23.59
C GLU A 52 4.61 10.62 -22.96
N MET A 53 3.84 9.83 -23.71
CA MET A 53 2.60 9.23 -23.23
C MET A 53 2.89 8.16 -22.19
N TYR A 54 3.87 7.30 -22.44
CA TYR A 54 4.33 6.30 -21.48
C TYR A 54 4.85 6.96 -20.20
N ALA A 55 5.69 7.99 -20.32
CA ALA A 55 6.23 8.74 -19.19
C ALA A 55 5.11 9.34 -18.32
N THR A 56 4.07 9.91 -18.93
CA THR A 56 2.92 10.47 -18.20
C THR A 56 2.13 9.42 -17.43
N LEU A 57 1.95 8.22 -18.00
CA LEU A 57 1.24 7.12 -17.35
C LEU A 57 2.00 6.56 -16.15
N VAL A 58 3.34 6.48 -16.25
CA VAL A 58 4.21 5.96 -15.19
C VAL A 58 4.48 7.00 -14.11
N ALA A 59 4.63 8.28 -14.46
CA ALA A 59 4.90 9.37 -13.51
C ALA A 59 3.79 9.55 -12.46
N LYS A 60 2.54 9.19 -12.78
CA LYS A 60 1.39 9.30 -11.85
C LYS A 60 1.38 8.25 -10.72
N ARG A 61 2.44 7.46 -10.53
CA ARG A 61 2.49 6.41 -9.50
C ARG A 61 3.77 6.40 -8.67
N PRO A 62 3.88 7.23 -7.62
CA PRO A 62 4.31 6.69 -6.35
C PRO A 62 3.09 6.02 -5.70
N ARG A 63 2.84 4.74 -6.00
CA ARG A 63 1.89 3.97 -5.20
C ARG A 63 2.53 3.74 -3.83
N GLY A 64 2.09 4.47 -2.83
CA GLY A 64 2.54 4.30 -1.45
C GLY A 64 2.60 5.61 -0.68
N ARG A 65 2.72 5.52 0.65
CA ARG A 65 3.13 6.67 1.45
C ARG A 65 4.50 7.14 0.93
N PRO A 66 4.74 8.46 0.76
CA PRO A 66 6.06 8.97 0.46
C PRO A 66 7.11 8.31 1.36
N LYS A 67 8.25 7.91 0.77
CA LYS A 67 9.35 7.38 1.56
C LYS A 67 9.70 8.45 2.59
N ALA A 68 9.63 8.13 3.89
CA ALA A 68 10.00 9.09 4.92
C ALA A 68 11.50 9.38 4.77
N ASP A 69 11.88 10.65 4.73
CA ASP A 69 13.28 11.07 4.61
C ASP A 69 14.13 10.53 5.77
N GLU A 70 13.53 10.43 6.96
CA GLU A 70 14.10 9.75 8.13
C GLU A 70 13.23 8.57 8.56
N THR A 71 13.73 7.35 8.35
CA THR A 71 13.08 6.14 8.86
C THR A 71 13.52 5.86 10.28
N LYS A 72 12.56 5.54 11.16
CA LYS A 72 12.88 4.98 12.48
C LYS A 72 13.65 3.68 12.29
N VAL A 73 14.80 3.55 12.96
CA VAL A 73 15.56 2.31 13.01
C VAL A 73 14.98 1.44 14.14
N PHE A 74 14.65 0.19 13.82
CA PHE A 74 14.27 -0.78 14.85
C PHE A 74 15.52 -1.26 15.58
N THR A 75 15.57 -1.04 16.89
CA THR A 75 16.64 -1.53 17.75
C THR A 75 16.03 -2.26 18.93
N ALA A 76 16.43 -3.52 19.13
CA ALA A 76 16.01 -4.30 20.28
C ALA A 76 16.85 -3.90 21.50
N ILE A 77 16.20 -3.34 22.53
CA ILE A 77 16.81 -3.02 23.83
C ILE A 77 16.04 -3.75 24.93
N ARG A 78 16.74 -4.11 26.01
CA ARG A 78 16.09 -4.62 27.23
C ARG A 78 15.79 -3.43 28.13
N LEU A 79 14.56 -3.38 28.62
CA LEU A 79 14.09 -2.39 29.60
C LEU A 79 13.65 -3.14 30.85
N ASP A 80 13.78 -2.50 32.00
CA ASP A 80 13.27 -3.05 33.26
C ASP A 80 11.75 -3.23 33.19
N ALA A 81 11.27 -4.25 33.91
CA ALA A 81 9.87 -4.69 33.81
C ALA A 81 8.89 -3.62 34.28
N ASP A 82 9.21 -2.94 35.38
CA ASP A 82 8.43 -1.86 35.98
C ASP A 82 8.31 -0.65 35.04
N LEU A 83 9.40 -0.26 34.37
CA LEU A 83 9.41 0.81 33.39
C LEU A 83 8.50 0.46 32.21
N LEU A 84 8.61 -0.77 31.70
CA LEU A 84 7.80 -1.23 30.59
C LEU A 84 6.30 -1.26 30.95
N GLU A 85 5.97 -1.69 32.17
CA GLU A 85 4.59 -1.68 32.69
C GLU A 85 4.04 -0.27 32.80
N ALA A 86 4.80 0.67 33.39
CA ALA A 86 4.41 2.07 33.53
C ALA A 86 4.08 2.70 32.16
N PHE A 87 4.95 2.50 31.16
CA PHE A 87 4.66 3.00 29.82
C PHE A 87 3.49 2.25 29.17
N LYS A 88 3.38 0.93 29.26
CA LYS A 88 2.25 0.19 28.66
C LYS A 88 0.90 0.60 29.25
N ALA A 89 0.84 0.92 30.54
CA ALA A 89 -0.38 1.39 31.21
C ALA A 89 -0.95 2.68 30.60
N THR A 90 -0.11 3.50 29.95
CA THR A 90 -0.55 4.70 29.22
C THR A 90 -1.31 4.40 27.92
N GLY A 91 -1.43 3.13 27.53
CA GLY A 91 -2.23 2.67 26.39
C GLY A 91 -1.60 2.90 25.03
N LYS A 92 -2.43 3.12 24.00
CA LYS A 92 -1.98 3.29 22.61
C LYS A 92 -0.94 4.41 22.52
N GLY A 93 0.15 4.14 21.81
CA GLY A 93 1.25 5.09 21.62
C GLY A 93 2.34 5.07 22.70
N TRP A 94 2.33 4.11 23.63
CA TRP A 94 3.35 4.04 24.69
C TRP A 94 4.80 4.02 24.17
N GLN A 95 5.07 3.33 23.06
CA GLN A 95 6.41 3.35 22.42
C GLN A 95 6.80 4.74 21.91
N THR A 96 5.83 5.55 21.49
CA THR A 96 6.10 6.93 21.05
C THR A 96 6.45 7.81 22.26
N ARG A 97 5.82 7.56 23.41
CA ARG A 97 6.17 8.21 24.68
C ARG A 97 7.56 7.81 25.17
N VAL A 98 7.92 6.53 25.06
CA VAL A 98 9.30 6.07 25.35
C VAL A 98 10.32 6.83 24.50
N ASN A 99 10.10 6.91 23.18
CA ASN A 99 10.99 7.65 22.29
C ASN A 99 11.07 9.15 22.63
N ALA A 100 9.96 9.77 23.03
CA ALA A 100 9.96 11.17 23.47
C ALA A 100 10.77 11.36 24.77
N ALA A 101 10.61 10.47 25.75
CA ALA A 101 11.37 10.49 27.00
C ALA A 101 12.88 10.33 26.75
N LEU A 102 13.30 9.43 25.86
CA LEU A 102 14.71 9.27 25.50
C LEU A 102 15.29 10.52 24.83
N ARG A 103 14.51 11.19 23.97
CA ARG A 103 14.92 12.46 23.35
C ARG A 103 15.07 13.58 24.39
N GLN A 104 14.12 13.67 25.32
CA GLN A 104 14.17 14.63 26.41
C GLN A 104 15.40 14.37 27.29
N PHE A 105 15.65 13.11 27.67
CA PHE A 105 16.82 12.75 28.47
C PHE A 105 18.13 13.19 27.82
N ILE A 106 18.31 12.95 26.52
CA ILE A 106 19.52 13.38 25.77
C ILE A 106 19.63 14.92 25.72
N ALA A 107 18.51 15.63 25.60
CA ALA A 107 18.52 17.09 25.58
C ALA A 107 18.90 17.70 26.95
N GLU A 108 18.43 17.10 28.04
CA GLU A 108 18.73 17.51 29.41
C GLU A 108 20.12 17.04 29.87
N HIS A 109 20.55 15.88 29.39
CA HIS A 109 21.82 15.23 29.73
C HIS A 109 22.58 14.97 28.42
N PRO A 110 23.28 15.98 27.88
CA PRO A 110 24.11 15.79 26.70
C PRO A 110 25.09 14.65 26.96
N ILE A 111 24.98 13.59 26.16
CA ILE A 111 25.89 12.45 26.24
C ILE A 111 27.20 12.91 25.61
N SER A 112 28.05 13.56 26.40
CA SER A 112 29.44 13.82 26.05
C SER A 112 30.20 12.49 26.07
N ARG A 113 30.93 12.22 24.99
CA ARG A 113 31.78 11.04 24.86
C ARG A 113 33.08 11.24 25.64
#